data_AF-A0A1G0GLV2-F1
#
_entry.id   AF-A0A1G0GLV2-F1
#
_cell.length_a   1.000
_cell.length_b   1.000
_cell.length_c   1.000
_cell.angle_alpha   90.00
_cell.angle_beta   90.00
_cell.angle_gamma   90.00
#
_symmetry.space_group_name_H-M   'P 1'
#
loop_
_entity.id
_entity.type
_entity.pdbx_description
1 polymer ?
#
loop_
_entity_poly.entity_id
_entity_poly.type
_entity_poly.pdbx_seq_one_letter_code
_entity_poly.pdbx_strand_id
1 'polypeptide(L)'
;MTLQIIKSIDGKAEYVLLPVNIYHTLRQEIEEALRKRYSSDDYVPFELTDYVDNPVALARINAGITQETLAKRMCVTQAYISKLEAQSKVTVKVLKKVQAAIEHNKK
;
A
#
# COMPACT_ATOMS: atom_id res chain seq x y z
N MET A 1 21.55 15.81 -24.07
CA MET A 1 20.12 15.85 -23.71
C MET A 1 19.85 17.18 -23.03
N THR A 2 18.90 17.96 -23.52
CA THR A 2 18.53 19.24 -22.90
C THR A 2 17.36 18.98 -21.96
N LEU A 3 17.58 19.07 -20.65
CA LEU A 3 16.52 18.92 -19.65
C LEU A 3 15.60 20.14 -19.73
N GLN A 4 14.33 19.92 -20.06
CA GLN A 4 13.35 21.00 -20.08
C GLN A 4 12.89 21.27 -18.63
N ILE A 5 13.12 22.50 -18.19
CA ILE A 5 12.81 22.97 -16.83
C ILE A 5 11.59 23.88 -16.92
N ILE A 6 10.56 23.57 -16.14
CA ILE A 6 9.40 24.42 -15.93
C ILE A 6 9.65 25.23 -14.66
N LYS A 7 9.56 26.55 -14.77
CA LYS A 7 9.80 27.48 -13.66
C LYS A 7 8.49 27.83 -12.96
N SER A 8 8.56 28.01 -11.65
CA SER A 8 7.53 28.65 -10.82
C SER A 8 7.27 30.09 -11.25
N ILE A 9 6.20 30.68 -10.72
CA ILE A 9 5.84 32.10 -10.92
C ILE A 9 6.98 33.04 -10.49
N ASP A 10 7.75 32.64 -9.48
CA ASP A 10 8.92 33.38 -8.97
C ASP A 10 10.20 33.14 -9.80
N GLY A 11 10.11 32.42 -10.93
CA GLY A 11 11.22 32.12 -11.82
C GLY A 11 12.19 31.03 -11.34
N LYS A 12 11.92 30.41 -10.19
CA LYS A 12 12.70 29.27 -9.67
C LYS A 12 12.34 27.99 -10.42
N ALA A 13 13.34 27.14 -10.70
CA ALA A 13 13.10 25.82 -11.28
C ALA A 13 12.22 24.98 -10.34
N GLU A 14 11.05 24.55 -10.82
CA GLU A 14 10.07 23.82 -10.00
C GLU A 14 9.87 22.39 -10.51
N TYR A 15 9.76 22.20 -11.82
CA TYR A 15 9.61 20.87 -12.43
C TYR A 15 10.61 20.64 -13.57
N VAL A 16 10.90 19.37 -13.85
CA VAL A 16 11.73 18.93 -14.96
C VAL A 16 11.01 17.82 -15.72
N LEU A 17 11.05 17.91 -17.05
CA LEU A 17 10.55 16.85 -17.92
C LEU A 17 11.61 15.77 -18.12
N LEU A 18 11.24 14.54 -17.78
CA LEU A 18 12.06 13.36 -17.97
C LEU A 18 11.36 12.37 -18.91
N PRO A 19 12.05 11.83 -19.92
CA PRO A 19 11.57 10.67 -20.65
C PRO A 19 11.28 9.50 -19.71
N VAL A 20 10.20 8.77 -19.96
CA VAL A 20 9.67 7.73 -19.07
C VAL A 20 10.72 6.64 -18.75
N ASN A 21 11.49 6.22 -19.76
CA ASN A 21 12.56 5.23 -19.57
C ASN A 21 13.66 5.76 -18.62
N ILE A 22 14.05 7.02 -18.75
CA ILE A 22 15.06 7.64 -17.89
C ILE A 22 14.53 7.77 -16.46
N TYR A 23 13.26 8.17 -16.28
CA TYR A 23 12.63 8.19 -14.97
C TYR A 23 12.66 6.80 -14.30
N HIS A 24 12.27 5.74 -15.03
CA HIS A 24 12.29 4.39 -14.47
C HIS A 24 13.69 3.93 -14.08
N THR A 25 14.71 4.25 -14.89
CA THR A 25 16.11 3.93 -14.57
C THR A 25 16.59 4.66 -13.32
N LEU A 26 16.25 5.95 -13.17
CA LEU A 26 16.73 6.80 -12.07
C LEU A 26 15.82 6.78 -10.83
N ARG A 27 14.68 6.10 -10.87
CA ARG A 27 13.65 6.18 -9.83
C ARG A 27 14.19 5.89 -8.43
N GLN A 28 14.99 4.84 -8.28
CA GLN A 28 15.53 4.47 -6.96
C GLN A 28 16.48 5.53 -6.42
N GLU A 29 17.36 6.07 -7.25
CA GLU A 29 18.29 7.14 -6.87
C GLU A 29 17.54 8.42 -6.49
N ILE A 30 16.47 8.75 -7.23
CA ILE A 30 15.59 9.89 -6.92
C ILE A 30 14.91 9.66 -5.57
N GLU A 31 14.30 8.49 -5.32
CA GLU A 31 13.65 8.17 -4.05
C GLU A 31 14.63 8.21 -2.87
N GLU A 32 15.84 7.68 -3.02
CA GLU A 32 16.89 7.75 -2.00
C GLU A 32 17.36 9.17 -1.72
N ALA A 33 17.58 9.97 -2.77
CA ALA A 33 17.98 11.37 -2.64
C ALA A 33 16.89 12.18 -1.93
N LEU A 34 15.61 11.92 -2.23
CA LEU A 34 14.47 12.54 -1.55
C LEU A 34 14.41 12.15 -0.07
N ARG A 35 14.59 10.86 0.27
CA ARG A 35 14.64 10.39 1.67
C ARG A 35 15.79 10.99 2.48
N LYS A 36 16.92 11.28 1.84
CA LYS A 36 18.06 11.94 2.51
C LYS A 36 17.84 13.44 2.71
N ARG A 37 17.12 14.07 1.78
CA ARG A 37 16.92 15.53 1.75
C ARG A 37 15.74 15.99 2.59
N TYR A 38 14.68 15.19 2.63
CA TYR A 38 13.52 15.41 3.45
C TYR A 38 13.58 14.42 4.62
N SER A 39 13.61 14.92 5.86
CA SER A 39 13.42 14.10 7.05
C SER A 39 12.07 13.39 6.94
N SER A 40 11.92 12.23 7.58
CA SER A 40 10.63 11.52 7.70
C SER A 40 9.49 12.40 8.26
N ASP A 41 9.80 13.59 8.79
CA ASP A 41 8.82 14.55 9.29
C ASP A 41 8.06 15.29 8.18
N ASP A 42 8.62 15.44 6.97
CA ASP A 42 7.95 16.14 5.85
C ASP A 42 6.99 15.21 5.08
N TYR A 43 7.05 13.91 5.35
CA TYR A 43 6.20 12.89 4.72
C TYR A 43 5.40 12.15 5.78
N VAL A 44 4.08 12.27 5.73
CA VAL A 44 3.20 11.45 6.57
C VAL A 44 3.29 9.99 6.09
N PRO A 45 3.68 9.03 6.93
CA PRO A 45 3.67 7.62 6.58
C PRO A 45 2.26 7.20 6.16
N PHE A 46 2.15 6.45 5.07
CA PHE A 46 0.88 5.86 4.67
C PHE A 46 0.60 4.65 5.57
N GLU A 47 -0.14 4.88 6.64
CA GLU A 47 -0.60 3.83 7.54
C GLU A 47 -1.96 3.31 7.05
N LEU A 48 -2.02 2.02 6.70
CA LEU A 48 -3.27 1.40 6.25
C LEU A 48 -4.40 1.45 7.29
N THR A 49 -4.03 1.53 8.57
CA THR A 49 -4.97 1.70 9.69
C THR A 49 -5.81 2.96 9.57
N ASP A 50 -5.30 3.99 8.88
CA ASP A 50 -5.99 5.28 8.76
C ASP A 50 -7.11 5.23 7.72
N TYR A 51 -7.15 4.17 6.91
CA TYR A 51 -8.08 4.01 5.79
C TYR A 51 -8.93 2.73 5.90
N VAL A 52 -8.54 1.77 6.74
CA VAL A 52 -9.17 0.46 6.84
C VAL A 52 -9.47 0.12 8.31
N ASP A 53 -10.72 0.32 8.71
CA ASP A 53 -11.18 0.00 10.06
C ASP A 53 -11.33 -1.51 10.30
N ASN A 54 -11.62 -2.27 9.23
CA ASN A 54 -11.94 -3.68 9.37
C ASN A 54 -10.65 -4.51 9.58
N PRO A 55 -10.52 -5.20 10.73
CA PRO A 55 -9.30 -5.93 11.07
C PRO A 55 -9.02 -7.12 10.14
N VAL A 56 -10.05 -7.67 9.47
CA VAL A 56 -9.87 -8.76 8.50
C VAL A 56 -9.36 -8.22 7.16
N ALA A 57 -9.91 -7.11 6.69
CA ALA A 57 -9.40 -6.44 5.49
C ALA A 57 -7.94 -6.01 5.71
N LEU A 58 -7.62 -5.45 6.87
CA LEU A 58 -6.26 -5.05 7.24
C LEU A 58 -5.30 -6.23 7.26
N ALA A 59 -5.66 -7.34 7.93
CA ALA A 59 -4.84 -8.55 7.96
C ALA A 59 -4.63 -9.14 6.55
N ARG A 60 -5.65 -9.10 5.70
CA ARG A 60 -5.59 -9.59 4.32
C ARG A 60 -4.64 -8.75 3.46
N ILE A 61 -4.73 -7.42 3.55
CA ILE A 61 -3.89 -6.51 2.77
C ILE A 61 -2.44 -6.60 3.23
N ASN A 62 -2.19 -6.65 4.54
CA ASN A 62 -0.85 -6.85 5.09
C ASN A 62 -0.24 -8.21 4.68
N ALA A 63 -1.08 -9.22 4.45
CA ALA A 63 -0.64 -10.51 3.92
C ALA A 63 -0.47 -10.54 2.38
N GLY A 64 -0.85 -9.46 1.67
CA GLY A 64 -0.74 -9.35 0.22
C GLY A 64 -1.63 -10.33 -0.56
N ILE A 65 -2.77 -10.78 0.01
CA ILE A 65 -3.67 -11.75 -0.64
C ILE A 65 -5.02 -11.13 -1.04
N THR A 66 -5.68 -11.74 -2.03
CA THR A 66 -7.01 -11.31 -2.47
C THR A 66 -8.11 -11.92 -1.59
N GLN A 67 -9.32 -11.36 -1.66
CA GLN A 67 -10.49 -11.93 -0.96
C GLN A 67 -10.77 -13.37 -1.40
N GLU A 68 -10.58 -13.68 -2.69
CA GLU A 68 -10.74 -15.03 -3.23
C GLU A 68 -9.73 -16.01 -2.66
N THR A 69 -8.46 -15.59 -2.53
CA THR A 69 -7.41 -16.42 -1.95
C THR A 69 -7.72 -16.70 -0.47
N LEU A 70 -8.14 -15.69 0.29
CA LEU A 70 -8.54 -15.87 1.68
C LEU A 70 -9.76 -16.80 1.81
N ALA A 71 -10.76 -16.63 0.94
CA ALA A 71 -11.96 -17.46 0.90
C ALA A 71 -11.63 -18.94 0.64
N LYS A 72 -10.76 -19.22 -0.34
CA LYS A 72 -10.26 -20.57 -0.63
C LYS A 72 -9.55 -21.18 0.59
N ARG A 73 -8.70 -20.42 1.28
CA ARG A 73 -7.97 -20.90 2.47
C ARG A 73 -8.88 -21.18 3.67
N MET A 74 -9.99 -20.44 3.78
CA MET A 74 -10.97 -20.62 4.84
C MET A 74 -12.10 -21.59 4.47
N CYS A 75 -12.10 -22.16 3.26
CA CYS A 75 -13.17 -22.99 2.72
C CYS A 75 -14.55 -22.31 2.78
N VAL A 76 -14.60 -21.01 2.48
CA VAL A 76 -15.82 -20.19 2.44
C VAL A 76 -15.96 -19.51 1.07
N THR A 77 -17.10 -18.86 0.83
CA THR A 77 -17.31 -18.09 -0.40
C THR A 77 -16.63 -16.73 -0.33
N GLN A 78 -16.22 -16.18 -1.48
CA GLN A 78 -15.69 -14.82 -1.54
C GLN A 78 -16.71 -13.78 -1.07
N ALA A 79 -18.01 -13.99 -1.34
CA ALA A 79 -19.08 -13.15 -0.83
C ALA A 79 -19.14 -13.11 0.70
N TYR A 80 -18.82 -14.22 1.37
CA TYR A 80 -18.73 -14.27 2.84
C TYR A 80 -17.59 -13.39 3.36
N ILE A 81 -16.42 -13.43 2.72
CA ILE A 81 -15.28 -12.56 3.08
C ILE A 81 -15.64 -11.09 2.83
N SER A 82 -16.24 -10.77 1.68
CA SER A 82 -16.69 -9.41 1.36
C SER A 82 -17.69 -8.88 2.41
N LYS A 83 -18.68 -9.69 2.80
CA LYS A 83 -19.59 -9.35 3.89
C LYS A 83 -18.86 -9.12 5.21
N LEU A 84 -17.83 -9.91 5.49
CA LEU A 84 -17.06 -9.81 6.72
C LEU A 84 -16.18 -8.55 6.77
N GLU A 85 -15.62 -8.14 5.62
CA GLU A 85 -14.85 -6.90 5.47
C GLU A 85 -15.75 -5.65 5.53
N ALA A 86 -17.01 -5.76 5.14
CA ALA A 86 -17.99 -4.67 5.24
C ALA A 86 -18.59 -4.49 6.64
N GLN A 87 -18.37 -5.43 7.57
CA GLN A 87 -18.86 -5.32 8.95
C GLN A 87 -17.95 -4.44 9.80
N SER A 88 -18.53 -3.59 10.64
CA SER A 88 -17.79 -2.74 11.59
C SER A 88 -17.25 -3.51 12.80
N LYS A 89 -17.86 -4.65 13.14
CA LYS A 89 -17.46 -5.49 14.27
C LYS A 89 -17.26 -6.92 13.79
N VAL A 90 -16.06 -7.45 14.05
CA VAL A 90 -15.72 -8.84 13.76
C VAL A 90 -15.42 -9.55 15.08
N THR A 91 -16.02 -10.72 15.29
CA THR A 91 -15.80 -11.52 16.49
C THR A 91 -14.37 -12.05 16.56
N VAL A 92 -13.76 -12.05 17.75
CA VAL A 92 -12.40 -12.56 18.01
C VAL A 92 -12.20 -13.98 17.46
N LYS A 93 -13.23 -14.83 17.53
CA LYS A 93 -13.21 -16.20 16.98
C LYS A 93 -12.96 -16.24 15.48
N VAL A 94 -13.52 -15.28 14.73
CA VAL A 94 -13.33 -15.19 13.28
C VAL A 94 -11.94 -14.66 12.97
N LEU A 95 -11.48 -13.64 13.71
CA LEU A 95 -10.13 -13.09 13.55
C LEU A 95 -9.05 -14.16 13.74
N LYS A 96 -9.16 -14.99 14.78
CA LYS A 96 -8.23 -16.12 15.00
C LYS A 96 -8.22 -17.10 13.82
N LYS A 97 -9.38 -17.38 13.22
CA LYS A 97 -9.46 -18.26 12.04
C LYS A 97 -8.82 -17.63 10.80
N VAL A 98 -9.06 -16.34 10.57
CA VAL A 98 -8.45 -15.58 9.48
C VAL A 98 -6.93 -15.58 9.63
N GLN A 99 -6.43 -15.30 10.83
CA GLN A 99 -5.00 -15.27 11.10
C GLN A 99 -4.36 -16.64 10.87
N ALA A 100 -4.98 -17.72 11.36
CA ALA A 100 -4.51 -19.09 11.11
C ALA A 100 -4.48 -19.43 9.60
N ALA A 101 -5.49 -19.02 8.84
CA ALA A 101 -5.54 -19.23 7.40
C ALA A 101 -4.46 -18.42 6.64
N ILE A 102 -4.05 -17.27 7.17
CA ILE A 102 -2.97 -16.46 6.60
C ILE A 102 -1.59 -17.08 6.92
N GLU A 103 -1.36 -17.47 8.17
CA GLU A 103 -0.07 -17.98 8.66
C GLU A 103 0.32 -19.35 8.10
N HIS A 104 -0.65 -20.23 7.80
CA HIS A 104 -0.39 -21.60 7.34
C HIS A 104 0.36 -21.68 5.98
N ASN A 105 0.53 -20.56 5.26
CA ASN A 105 1.19 -20.53 3.95
C ASN A 105 2.49 -19.71 3.95
N LYS A 106 3.03 -19.37 5.14
CA LYS A 106 4.34 -18.71 5.30
C LYS A 106 5.51 -19.72 5.41
N LYS A 107 5.25 -21.00 5.13
CA LYS A 107 6.25 -22.09 5.08
C LYS A 107 6.57 -22.45 3.64
#